data_AF-A0A5K7X1I7-F1
#
_entry.id   AF-A0A5K7X1I7-F1
#
_cell.length_a   1.000
_cell.length_b   1.000
_cell.length_c   1.000
_cell.angle_alpha   90.00
_cell.angle_beta   90.00
_cell.angle_gamma   90.00
#
_symmetry.space_group_name_H-M   'P 1'
#
loop_
_entity.id
_entity.type
_entity.pdbx_description
1 polymer ?
#
loop_
_entity_poly.entity_id
_entity_poly.type
_entity_poly.pdbx_seq_one_letter_code
_entity_poly.pdbx_strand_id
1 'polypeptide(L)'
;MPRRTARNSKLATHPVGATAVEFAIVAPIFFTLVLASLEFGRVNMIRHTADQAAYEAARHAMVPGATAAEATAKATSMLKIVGARDAKIKVVGPTDDTVTVTIDIPMLNNGWITPKFSKTKTIHATSTLKTERPID
;
A
#
# COMPACT_ATOMS: atom_id res chain seq x y z
N MET A 1 78.18 -13.07 -25.32
CA MET A 1 77.05 -13.88 -24.84
C MET A 1 76.02 -12.96 -24.16
N PRO A 2 74.78 -12.80 -24.67
CA PRO A 2 73.78 -11.98 -23.99
C PRO A 2 72.91 -12.86 -23.08
N ARG A 3 72.80 -12.47 -21.80
CA ARG A 3 71.97 -13.15 -20.80
C ARG A 3 70.54 -12.63 -20.92
N ARG A 4 69.62 -13.47 -21.42
CA ARG A 4 68.17 -13.15 -21.53
C ARG A 4 67.56 -13.05 -20.13
N THR A 5 67.19 -11.85 -19.72
CA THR A 5 66.40 -11.61 -18.51
C THR A 5 64.95 -11.97 -18.80
N ALA A 6 64.46 -13.08 -18.24
CA ALA A 6 63.04 -13.44 -18.31
C ALA A 6 62.24 -12.47 -17.42
N ARG A 7 61.47 -11.58 -18.04
CA ARG A 7 60.47 -10.75 -17.34
C ARG A 7 59.30 -11.64 -16.96
N ASN A 8 59.20 -11.98 -15.69
CA ASN A 8 58.05 -12.68 -15.13
C ASN A 8 56.89 -11.68 -15.02
N SER A 9 56.02 -11.61 -16.03
CA SER A 9 54.79 -10.85 -15.94
C SER A 9 53.85 -11.59 -15.00
N LYS A 10 53.82 -11.19 -13.73
CA LYS A 10 52.73 -11.57 -12.83
C LYS A 10 51.45 -11.08 -13.49
N LEU A 11 50.57 -12.00 -13.91
CA LEU A 11 49.22 -11.65 -14.29
C LEU A 11 48.61 -10.93 -13.09
N ALA A 12 48.43 -9.62 -13.21
CA ALA A 12 47.73 -8.84 -12.21
C ALA A 12 46.28 -9.33 -12.22
N THR A 13 45.91 -10.11 -11.21
CA THR A 13 44.53 -10.50 -10.97
C THR A 13 43.76 -9.21 -10.68
N HIS A 14 43.05 -8.69 -11.68
CA HIS A 14 42.30 -7.46 -11.55
C HIS A 14 41.13 -7.69 -10.56
N PRO A 15 41.07 -6.98 -9.42
CA PRO A 15 40.02 -7.18 -8.40
C PRO A 15 38.62 -6.81 -8.90
N VAL A 16 38.52 -6.17 -10.06
CA VAL A 16 37.28 -5.75 -10.72
C VAL A 16 36.31 -6.93 -10.94
N GLY A 17 36.83 -8.13 -11.21
CA GLY A 17 36.01 -9.34 -11.35
C GLY A 17 35.40 -9.81 -10.03
N ALA A 18 36.16 -9.73 -8.93
CA ALA A 18 35.68 -10.10 -7.60
C ALA A 18 34.59 -9.14 -7.11
N THR A 19 34.81 -7.82 -7.27
CA THR A 19 33.82 -6.80 -6.89
C THR A 19 32.52 -6.91 -7.69
N ALA A 20 32.59 -7.33 -8.97
CA ALA A 20 31.40 -7.53 -9.79
C ALA A 20 30.56 -8.72 -9.29
N VAL A 21 31.20 -9.80 -8.85
CA VAL A 21 30.52 -10.98 -8.29
C VAL A 21 29.89 -10.66 -6.94
N GLU A 22 30.59 -9.94 -6.07
CA GLU A 22 30.04 -9.50 -4.78
C GLU A 22 28.79 -8.63 -4.96
N PHE A 23 28.84 -7.67 -5.89
CA PHE A 23 27.69 -6.84 -6.22
C PHE A 23 26.53 -7.65 -6.80
N ALA A 24 26.81 -8.63 -7.68
CA ALA A 24 25.77 -9.48 -8.27
C ALA A 24 25.00 -10.31 -7.23
N ILE A 25 25.62 -10.64 -6.10
CA ILE A 25 24.98 -11.38 -5.00
C ILE A 25 24.20 -10.44 -4.08
N VAL A 26 24.76 -9.27 -3.74
CA VAL A 26 24.15 -8.33 -2.79
C VAL A 26 23.01 -7.53 -3.42
N ALA A 27 23.17 -7.10 -4.68
CA ALA A 27 22.21 -6.22 -5.34
C ALA A 27 20.78 -6.79 -5.40
N PRO A 28 20.54 -8.07 -5.75
CA PRO A 28 19.18 -8.63 -5.75
C PRO A 28 18.50 -8.58 -4.37
N ILE A 29 19.24 -8.88 -3.30
CA ILE A 29 18.72 -8.85 -1.93
C ILE A 29 18.42 -7.41 -1.53
N PHE A 30 19.37 -6.50 -1.78
CA PHE A 30 19.23 -5.09 -1.49
C PHE A 30 18.00 -4.47 -2.18
N PHE A 31 17.85 -4.67 -3.50
CA PHE A 31 16.70 -4.16 -4.23
C PHE A 31 15.39 -4.80 -3.78
N THR A 32 15.38 -6.10 -3.44
CA THR A 32 14.19 -6.76 -2.89
C THR A 32 13.74 -6.09 -1.58
N LEU A 33 14.68 -5.78 -0.68
CA LEU A 33 14.37 -5.09 0.58
C LEU A 33 13.86 -3.66 0.35
N VAL A 34 14.51 -2.90 -0.53
CA VAL A 34 14.08 -1.53 -0.87
C VAL A 34 12.68 -1.53 -1.47
N LEU A 35 12.43 -2.40 -2.45
CA LEU A 35 11.13 -2.54 -3.08
C LEU A 35 10.05 -2.98 -2.07
N ALA A 36 10.36 -3.95 -1.21
CA ALA A 36 9.47 -4.38 -0.15
C ALA A 36 9.11 -3.23 0.80
N SER A 37 10.09 -2.43 1.24
CA SER A 37 9.85 -1.27 2.09
C SER A 37 8.91 -0.24 1.43
N LEU A 38 9.07 0.01 0.13
CA LEU A 38 8.18 0.91 -0.62
C LEU A 38 6.75 0.35 -0.72
N GLU A 39 6.60 -0.94 -0.97
CA GLU A 39 5.30 -1.62 -0.99
C GLU A 39 4.61 -1.51 0.38
N PHE A 40 5.32 -1.80 1.47
CA PHE A 40 4.77 -1.69 2.83
C PHE A 40 4.37 -0.25 3.16
N GLY A 41 5.17 0.74 2.76
CA GLY A 41 4.83 2.15 2.92
C GLY A 41 3.52 2.51 2.22
N ARG A 42 3.35 2.06 0.96
CA ARG A 42 2.11 2.26 0.20
C ARG A 42 0.90 1.58 0.84
N VAL A 43 1.03 0.32 1.25
CA VAL A 43 -0.05 -0.43 1.91
C VAL A 43 -0.48 0.27 3.20
N ASN A 44 0.49 0.75 4.00
CA ASN A 44 0.20 1.47 5.23
C ASN A 44 -0.53 2.79 4.98
N MET A 45 -0.11 3.54 3.96
CA MET A 45 -0.80 4.76 3.54
C MET A 45 -2.25 4.48 3.13
N ILE A 46 -2.49 3.46 2.31
CA ILE A 46 -3.86 3.08 1.89
C ILE A 46 -4.72 2.70 3.10
N ARG A 47 -4.19 1.90 4.02
CA ARG A 47 -4.89 1.51 5.26
C ARG A 47 -5.27 2.73 6.08
N HIS A 48 -4.31 3.60 6.40
CA HIS A 48 -4.57 4.79 7.20
C HIS A 48 -5.61 5.70 6.53
N THR A 49 -5.52 5.90 5.22
CA THR A 49 -6.50 6.71 4.50
C THR A 49 -7.88 6.05 4.47
N ALA A 50 -7.96 4.72 4.37
CA ALA A 50 -9.23 3.99 4.44
C ALA A 50 -9.90 4.14 5.81
N ASP A 51 -9.15 4.05 6.91
CA ASP A 51 -9.67 4.24 8.26
C ASP A 51 -10.21 5.67 8.44
N GLN A 52 -9.44 6.67 7.99
CA GLN A 52 -9.88 8.07 8.02
C GLN A 52 -11.10 8.32 7.12
N ALA A 53 -11.14 7.73 5.93
CA ALA A 53 -12.25 7.85 5.00
C ALA A 53 -13.54 7.23 5.56
N ALA A 54 -13.43 6.05 6.21
CA ALA A 54 -14.57 5.41 6.85
C ALA A 54 -15.12 6.29 7.98
N TYR A 55 -14.24 6.85 8.81
CA TYR A 55 -14.63 7.78 9.87
C TYR A 55 -15.30 9.05 9.34
N GLU A 56 -14.69 9.71 8.36
CA GLU A 56 -15.21 10.96 7.79
C GLU A 56 -16.54 10.77 7.03
N ALA A 57 -16.73 9.61 6.40
CA ALA A 57 -17.99 9.24 5.77
C ALA A 57 -19.07 8.91 6.81
N ALA A 58 -18.75 8.16 7.87
CA ALA A 58 -19.68 7.90 8.97
C ALA A 58 -20.10 9.21 9.66
N ARG A 59 -19.14 10.13 9.84
CA ARG A 59 -19.39 11.46 10.41
C ARG A 59 -20.27 12.33 9.53
N HIS A 60 -20.16 12.20 8.21
CA HIS A 60 -21.09 12.88 7.30
C HIS A 60 -22.48 12.26 7.37
N ALA A 61 -22.56 10.93 7.33
CA ALA A 61 -23.83 10.20 7.30
C ALA A 61 -24.64 10.26 8.62
N MET A 62 -24.03 10.60 9.76
CA MET A 62 -24.78 10.84 11.01
C MET A 62 -25.56 12.16 11.02
N VAL A 63 -25.22 13.11 10.14
CA VAL A 63 -25.85 14.43 10.15
C VAL A 63 -27.25 14.34 9.53
N PRO A 64 -28.29 14.90 10.17
CA PRO A 64 -29.64 14.95 9.60
C PRO A 64 -29.63 15.57 8.18
N GLY A 65 -30.31 14.92 7.24
CA GLY A 65 -30.37 15.36 5.84
C GLY A 65 -29.23 14.88 4.94
N ALA A 66 -28.15 14.31 5.50
CA ALA A 66 -27.09 13.69 4.70
C ALA A 66 -27.57 12.38 4.05
N THR A 67 -27.07 12.09 2.85
CA THR A 67 -27.38 10.86 2.13
C THR A 67 -26.21 9.87 2.15
N ALA A 68 -26.51 8.57 2.05
CA ALA A 68 -25.49 7.54 1.90
C ALA A 68 -24.63 7.75 0.64
N ALA A 69 -25.19 8.36 -0.41
CA ALA A 69 -24.48 8.68 -1.64
C ALA A 69 -23.40 9.77 -1.41
N GLU A 70 -23.72 10.81 -0.65
CA GLU A 70 -22.75 11.86 -0.28
C GLU A 70 -21.62 11.31 0.60
N ALA A 71 -21.96 10.48 1.60
CA ALA A 71 -20.96 9.84 2.45
C ALA A 71 -20.03 8.93 1.63
N THR A 72 -20.58 8.19 0.67
CA THR A 72 -19.81 7.35 -0.25
C THR A 72 -18.91 8.20 -1.16
N ALA A 73 -19.41 9.32 -1.68
CA ALA A 73 -18.63 10.25 -2.50
C ALA A 73 -17.46 10.85 -1.70
N LYS A 74 -17.69 11.21 -0.42
CA LYS A 74 -16.66 11.71 0.49
C LYS A 74 -15.57 10.68 0.77
N ALA A 75 -15.93 9.44 1.10
CA ALA A 75 -14.95 8.37 1.24
C ALA A 75 -14.18 8.12 -0.07
N THR A 76 -14.87 8.11 -1.21
CA THR A 76 -14.26 7.88 -2.53
C THR A 76 -13.24 8.96 -2.89
N SER A 77 -13.52 10.22 -2.58
CA SER A 77 -12.58 11.33 -2.87
C SER A 77 -11.29 11.18 -2.07
N MET A 78 -11.36 10.77 -0.80
CA MET A 78 -10.19 10.52 0.04
C MET A 78 -9.36 9.33 -0.47
N LEU A 79 -10.03 8.23 -0.82
CA LEU A 79 -9.37 7.03 -1.37
C LEU A 79 -8.69 7.29 -2.71
N LYS A 80 -9.23 8.21 -3.52
CA LYS A 80 -8.63 8.63 -4.80
C LYS A 80 -7.28 9.33 -4.60
N ILE A 81 -7.09 10.07 -3.50
CA ILE A 81 -5.83 10.78 -3.19
C ILE A 81 -4.67 9.78 -3.07
N VAL A 82 -4.90 8.63 -2.45
CA VAL A 82 -3.91 7.55 -2.31
C VAL A 82 -3.86 6.60 -3.51
N GLY A 83 -4.70 6.84 -4.51
CA GLY A 83 -4.81 6.00 -5.70
C GLY A 83 -5.31 4.59 -5.40
N ALA A 84 -6.18 4.43 -4.38
CA ALA A 84 -6.83 3.16 -4.11
C ALA A 84 -7.88 2.86 -5.19
N ARG A 85 -7.85 1.63 -5.71
CA ARG A 85 -8.70 1.14 -6.80
C ARG A 85 -9.66 0.07 -6.29
N ASP A 86 -10.83 -0.02 -6.93
CA ASP A 86 -11.85 -1.04 -6.67
C ASP A 86 -12.29 -1.12 -5.19
N ALA A 87 -12.25 0.01 -4.49
CA ALA A 87 -12.71 0.11 -3.12
C ALA A 87 -14.23 -0.09 -3.08
N LYS A 88 -14.69 -1.02 -2.25
CA LYS A 88 -16.11 -1.25 -1.98
C LYS A 88 -16.47 -0.52 -0.71
N ILE A 89 -17.38 0.44 -0.81
CA ILE A 89 -17.84 1.24 0.32
C ILE A 89 -19.28 0.82 0.61
N LYS A 90 -19.55 0.45 1.86
CA LYS A 90 -20.88 0.09 2.35
C LYS A 90 -21.24 1.02 3.51
N VAL A 91 -22.30 1.78 3.34
CA VAL A 91 -22.90 2.59 4.41
C VAL A 91 -24.12 1.82 4.93
N VAL A 92 -24.17 1.57 6.23
CA VAL A 92 -25.26 0.89 6.92
C VAL A 92 -25.82 1.84 7.99
N GLY A 93 -27.14 2.01 7.99
CA GLY A 93 -27.82 3.01 8.80
C GLY A 93 -28.05 4.32 8.02
N PRO A 94 -28.50 5.38 8.69
CA PRO A 94 -28.72 5.49 10.14
C PRO A 94 -29.83 4.57 10.67
N THR A 95 -29.48 3.77 11.67
CA THR A 95 -30.45 3.22 12.63
C THR A 95 -30.66 4.24 13.76
N ASP A 96 -31.63 4.03 14.65
CA ASP A 96 -31.93 4.94 15.78
C ASP A 96 -30.69 5.51 16.48
N ASP A 97 -29.69 4.66 16.71
CA ASP A 97 -28.53 5.01 17.53
C ASP A 97 -27.20 5.00 16.78
N THR A 98 -27.09 4.40 15.59
CA THR A 98 -25.78 4.27 14.91
C THR A 98 -25.80 4.35 13.38
N VAL A 99 -24.67 4.80 12.86
CA VAL A 99 -24.26 4.70 11.45
C VAL A 99 -22.93 3.95 11.39
N THR A 100 -22.84 2.97 10.48
CA THR A 100 -21.60 2.22 10.22
C THR A 100 -21.18 2.38 8.77
N VAL A 101 -19.92 2.73 8.54
CA VAL A 101 -19.32 2.73 7.21
C VAL A 101 -18.19 1.72 7.18
N THR A 102 -18.24 0.83 6.18
CA THR A 102 -17.23 -0.19 5.91
C THR A 102 -16.62 0.06 4.54
N ILE A 103 -15.29 -0.03 4.46
CA ILE A 103 -14.50 0.14 3.25
C ILE A 103 -13.61 -1.09 3.08
N ASP A 104 -13.78 -1.78 1.95
CA ASP A 104 -12.97 -2.93 1.56
C ASP A 104 -12.14 -2.60 0.32
N ILE A 105 -10.81 -2.69 0.43
CA ILE A 105 -9.89 -2.39 -0.68
C ILE A 105 -9.13 -3.67 -1.06
N PRO A 106 -9.38 -4.26 -2.24
CA PRO A 106 -8.70 -5.47 -2.67
C PRO A 106 -7.23 -5.18 -3.04
N MET A 107 -6.29 -5.95 -2.50
CA MET A 107 -4.87 -5.72 -2.76
C MET A 107 -4.42 -6.18 -4.15
N LEU A 108 -5.19 -7.04 -4.84
CA LEU A 108 -4.90 -7.53 -6.19
C LEU A 108 -4.55 -6.40 -7.18
N ASN A 109 -5.33 -5.32 -7.17
CA ASN A 109 -5.18 -4.18 -8.09
C ASN A 109 -4.44 -2.98 -7.46
N ASN A 110 -4.03 -3.10 -6.19
CA ASN A 110 -3.46 -2.01 -5.41
C ASN A 110 -1.98 -2.22 -5.01
N GLY A 111 -1.46 -3.43 -5.15
CA GLY A 111 -0.03 -3.74 -4.94
C GLY A 111 0.82 -3.59 -6.21
N TRP A 112 2.11 -3.25 -6.05
CA TRP A 112 3.02 -2.96 -7.15
C TRP A 112 3.98 -4.10 -7.49
N ILE A 113 4.64 -4.68 -6.49
CA ILE A 113 5.78 -5.56 -6.77
C ILE A 113 5.38 -7.01 -6.96
N THR A 114 4.39 -7.50 -6.21
CA THR A 114 3.85 -8.84 -6.46
C THR A 114 2.41 -8.95 -6.01
N PRO A 115 1.45 -9.10 -6.94
CA PRO A 115 0.12 -9.52 -6.54
C PRO A 115 0.13 -10.96 -5.99
N LYS A 116 1.21 -11.77 -6.11
CA LYS A 116 1.23 -13.15 -5.57
C LYS A 116 1.10 -13.27 -4.03
N PHE A 117 1.63 -12.34 -3.23
CA PHE A 117 1.57 -12.44 -1.76
C PHE A 117 0.33 -11.77 -1.14
N SER A 118 -0.21 -10.74 -1.80
CA SER A 118 -1.35 -9.96 -1.31
C SER A 118 -2.64 -10.16 -2.12
N LYS A 119 -2.63 -10.95 -3.20
CA LYS A 119 -3.77 -11.15 -4.14
C LYS A 119 -5.12 -11.38 -3.47
N THR A 120 -5.15 -12.20 -2.44
CA THR A 120 -6.36 -12.61 -1.73
C THR A 120 -6.65 -11.75 -0.51
N LYS A 121 -5.80 -10.76 -0.21
CA LYS A 121 -5.95 -9.89 0.95
C LYS A 121 -6.76 -8.65 0.58
N THR A 122 -7.65 -8.29 1.49
CA THR A 122 -8.46 -7.08 1.46
C THR A 122 -8.08 -6.24 2.67
N ILE A 123 -7.87 -4.96 2.45
CA ILE A 123 -7.78 -4.00 3.56
C ILE A 123 -9.21 -3.70 3.97
N HIS A 124 -9.54 -4.04 5.22
CA HIS A 124 -10.83 -3.76 5.84
C HIS A 124 -10.67 -2.56 6.77
N ALA A 125 -11.50 -1.54 6.55
CA ALA A 125 -11.62 -0.37 7.41
C ALA A 125 -13.09 -0.16 7.75
N THR A 126 -13.42 -0.02 9.04
CA THR A 126 -14.80 0.17 9.50
C THR A 126 -14.83 1.26 10.56
N SER A 127 -15.81 2.16 10.45
CA SER A 127 -16.10 3.15 11.48
C SER A 127 -17.58 3.13 11.81
N THR A 128 -17.90 3.01 13.09
CA THR A 128 -19.26 3.09 13.62
C THR A 128 -19.37 4.29 14.55
N LEU A 129 -20.35 5.15 14.30
CA LEU A 129 -20.59 6.35 15.09
C LEU A 129 -22.04 6.39 15.55
N LYS A 130 -22.28 7.03 16.70
CA LYS A 130 -23.64 7.24 17.20
C LYS A 130 -24.36 8.30 16.38
N THR A 131 -25.66 8.12 16.18
CA THR A 131 -26.54 9.08 15.50
C THR A 131 -27.79 9.29 16.36
N GLU A 132 -28.38 10.48 16.32
CA GLU A 132 -29.64 10.81 17.03
C GLU A 132 -30.83 10.90 16.06
N ARG A 133 -30.70 10.25 14.90
CA ARG A 133 -31.64 10.41 13.79
C ARG A 133 -32.82 9.46 13.97
N PRO A 134 -34.07 9.92 13.84
CA PRO A 134 -35.24 9.03 13.83
C PRO A 134 -35.21 8.06 12.64
N ILE A 135 -35.71 6.84 12.82
CA ILE A 135 -36.08 5.96 11.69
C ILE A 135 -37.32 6.58 11.03
N ASP A 136 -37.19 6.99 9.77
CA ASP A 136 -38.32 7.37 8.92
C ASP A 136 -39.03 6.12 8.38
#